data_AF-A0A950HAM3-F1
#
_entry.id   AF-A0A950HAM3-F1
#
_cell.length_a   1.000
_cell.length_b   1.000
_cell.length_c   1.000
_cell.angle_alpha   90.00
_cell.angle_beta   90.00
_cell.angle_gamma   90.00
#
_symmetry.space_group_name_H-M   'P 1'
#
loop_
_entity.id
_entity.type
_entity.pdbx_description
1 polymer ?
#
loop_
_entity_poly.entity_id
_entity_poly.type
_entity_poly.pdbx_seq_one_letter_code
_entity_poly.pdbx_strand_id
1 'polypeptide(L)'
;QYFGGHHASGADEFKLLAPLLEITTYLDPHLLVAYEFGANFLAPRPPNGAGEPERAIRLVENGIRANPDAWRLYYDLGFIYYFEKKDYAKAADAFQRGSRIAGAHPFMGILAASMAQHAGDMQMARMLWTATLDTTKDKQIRDNAVKHLRALKADEDVTILENIAREYHRRTGHWPNSFRQLIFARLLPGVPFDPVGKPYKLMSDGRFEVADPKALPFISQGLPLLTIDRGTEYSLSDPAQSQN
;
A
#
# COMPACT_ATOMS: atom_id res chain seq x y z
N GLN A 1 37.80 5.42 3.03
CA GLN A 1 36.83 5.62 4.12
C GLN A 1 36.21 7.00 3.93
N TYR A 2 34.90 7.08 3.68
CA TYR A 2 34.15 8.33 3.63
C TYR A 2 32.79 8.06 4.25
N PHE A 3 32.69 8.23 5.57
CA PHE A 3 31.43 8.24 6.30
C PHE A 3 30.93 9.68 6.35
N GLY A 4 29.71 9.89 5.87
CA GLY A 4 28.91 11.07 6.13
C GLY A 4 27.46 10.64 6.06
N GLY A 5 26.94 10.18 7.20
CA GLY A 5 25.54 9.77 7.33
C GLY A 5 24.63 10.95 7.07
N HIS A 6 24.16 11.08 5.83
CA HIS A 6 22.99 11.88 5.55
C HIS A 6 21.77 11.03 5.85
N HIS A 7 21.18 11.29 7.02
CA HIS A 7 19.73 11.20 7.15
C HIS A 7 19.14 12.29 6.25
N ALA A 8 19.21 12.08 4.93
CA ALA A 8 18.37 12.76 3.98
C ALA A 8 16.95 12.33 4.35
N SER A 9 16.05 13.29 4.56
CA SER A 9 14.63 12.97 4.55
C SER A 9 14.36 12.19 3.26
N GLY A 10 13.56 11.13 3.26
CA GLY A 10 13.37 10.30 2.05
C GLY A 10 12.96 11.11 0.81
N ALA A 11 12.43 12.33 1.00
CA ALA A 11 12.14 13.28 -0.06
C ALA A 11 13.38 13.92 -0.72
N ASP A 12 14.49 14.13 0.00
CA ASP A 12 15.73 14.69 -0.56
C ASP A 12 16.45 13.69 -1.48
N GLU A 13 16.29 12.39 -1.24
CA GLU A 13 16.91 11.31 -2.02
C GLU A 13 16.35 11.24 -3.46
N PHE A 14 15.08 11.62 -3.66
CA PHE A 14 14.41 11.51 -4.95
C PHE A 14 14.44 12.79 -5.81
N LYS A 15 14.97 13.91 -5.32
CA LYS A 15 14.97 15.19 -6.06
C LYS A 15 15.59 15.11 -7.45
N LEU A 16 16.63 14.29 -7.60
CA LEU A 16 17.33 14.09 -8.87
C LEU A 16 16.84 12.89 -9.67
N LEU A 17 15.93 12.07 -9.12
CA LEU A 17 15.50 10.84 -9.76
C LEU A 17 14.88 11.12 -11.13
N ALA A 18 13.90 12.01 -11.17
CA ALA A 18 13.18 12.30 -12.39
C ALA A 18 14.05 12.91 -13.51
N PRO A 19 14.87 13.97 -13.28
CA PRO A 19 15.72 14.50 -14.33
C PRO A 19 16.76 13.47 -14.82
N LEU A 20 17.29 12.61 -13.94
CA LEU A 20 18.22 11.55 -14.36
C LEU A 20 17.54 10.50 -15.25
N LEU A 21 16.32 10.09 -14.90
CA LEU A 21 15.54 9.16 -15.72
C LEU A 21 15.15 9.77 -17.07
N GLU A 22 14.76 11.04 -17.09
CA GLU A 22 14.45 11.78 -18.33
C GLU A 22 15.67 11.83 -19.26
N ILE A 23 16.86 12.17 -18.75
CA ILE A 23 18.09 12.16 -19.55
C ILE A 23 18.44 10.74 -20.02
N THR A 24 18.38 9.76 -19.12
CA THR A 24 18.73 8.37 -19.42
C THR A 24 17.84 7.80 -20.52
N THR A 25 16.53 8.01 -20.43
CA THR A 25 15.55 7.52 -21.42
C THR A 25 15.54 8.34 -22.71
N TYR A 26 16.01 9.59 -22.68
CA TYR A 26 16.28 10.34 -23.90
C TYR A 26 17.49 9.78 -24.66
N LEU A 27 18.55 9.39 -23.94
CA LEU A 27 19.77 8.82 -24.53
C LEU A 27 19.56 7.39 -25.05
N ASP A 28 18.81 6.57 -24.32
CA ASP A 28 18.42 5.23 -24.74
C ASP A 28 16.90 5.00 -24.53
N PRO A 29 16.08 5.28 -25.55
CA PRO A 29 14.63 5.09 -25.48
C PRO A 29 14.18 3.64 -25.35
N HIS A 30 15.07 2.66 -25.57
CA HIS A 30 14.77 1.24 -25.47
C HIS A 30 15.22 0.62 -24.14
N LEU A 31 15.80 1.43 -23.24
CA LEU A 31 16.20 1.01 -21.90
C LEU A 31 14.99 0.83 -20.96
N LEU A 32 14.27 -0.28 -21.13
CA LEU A 32 13.04 -0.61 -20.38
C LEU A 32 13.19 -0.44 -18.85
N VAL A 33 14.32 -0.87 -18.30
CA VAL A 33 14.57 -0.81 -16.85
C VAL A 33 14.49 0.61 -16.28
N ALA A 34 14.82 1.65 -17.06
CA ALA A 34 14.71 3.03 -16.59
C ALA A 34 13.24 3.47 -16.47
N TYR A 35 12.38 3.04 -17.40
CA TYR A 35 10.94 3.31 -17.32
C TYR A 35 10.29 2.54 -16.17
N GLU A 36 10.61 1.25 -16.01
CA GLU A 36 10.10 0.41 -14.92
C GLU A 36 10.54 0.96 -13.55
N PHE A 37 11.81 1.36 -13.42
CA PHE A 37 12.32 2.00 -12.21
C PHE A 37 11.59 3.32 -11.92
N GLY A 38 11.44 4.17 -12.95
CA GLY A 38 10.71 5.41 -12.84
C GLY A 38 9.24 5.22 -12.42
N ALA A 39 8.55 4.22 -12.95
CA ALA A 39 7.19 3.91 -12.56
C ALA A 39 7.08 3.59 -11.05
N ASN A 40 8.00 2.77 -10.54
CA ASN A 40 7.98 2.27 -9.17
C ASN A 40 8.43 3.30 -8.14
N PHE A 41 9.29 4.26 -8.51
CA PHE A 41 9.91 5.17 -7.56
C PHE A 41 9.58 6.66 -7.76
N LEU A 42 9.10 7.09 -8.93
CA LEU A 42 8.61 8.46 -9.10
C LEU A 42 7.20 8.64 -8.54
N ALA A 43 6.31 7.67 -8.76
CA ALA A 43 4.90 7.85 -8.47
C ALA A 43 4.56 7.84 -6.95
N PRO A 44 5.03 6.86 -6.15
CA PRO A 44 4.66 6.77 -4.75
C PRO A 44 5.20 7.93 -3.93
N ARG A 45 4.49 8.33 -2.87
CA ARG A 45 4.94 9.39 -1.96
C ARG A 45 6.14 8.96 -1.09
N PRO A 46 6.94 9.93 -0.60
CA PRO A 46 7.95 9.65 0.42
C PRO A 46 7.34 8.94 1.65
N PRO A 47 8.07 8.02 2.29
CA PRO A 47 9.47 7.64 2.02
C PRO A 47 9.63 6.59 0.90
N ASN A 48 8.55 6.16 0.24
CA ASN A 48 8.58 5.04 -0.71
C ASN A 48 8.85 5.46 -2.17
N GLY A 49 8.86 6.76 -2.46
CA GLY A 49 9.13 7.33 -3.78
C GLY A 49 9.14 8.86 -3.77
N ALA A 50 9.19 9.47 -4.95
CA ALA A 50 9.30 10.91 -5.16
C ALA A 50 7.99 11.70 -4.96
N GLY A 51 6.83 11.04 -5.03
CA GLY A 51 5.51 11.67 -4.97
C GLY A 51 5.15 12.48 -6.22
N GLU A 52 5.67 12.08 -7.38
CA GLU A 52 5.50 12.74 -8.68
C GLU A 52 4.73 11.85 -9.70
N PRO A 53 3.48 11.43 -9.41
CA PRO A 53 2.76 10.47 -10.24
C PRO A 53 2.52 10.96 -11.67
N GLU A 54 2.33 12.26 -11.89
CA GLU A 54 2.18 12.81 -13.24
C GLU A 54 3.47 12.69 -14.07
N ARG A 55 4.64 12.80 -13.43
CA ARG A 55 5.94 12.61 -14.12
C ARG A 55 6.20 11.15 -14.39
N ALA A 56 5.86 10.26 -13.45
CA ALA A 56 5.89 8.82 -13.66
C ALA A 56 5.02 8.41 -14.86
N ILE A 57 3.77 8.88 -14.92
CA ILE A 57 2.85 8.61 -16.05
C ILE A 57 3.47 9.07 -17.37
N ARG A 58 3.96 10.31 -17.46
CA ARG A 58 4.58 10.82 -18.70
C ARG A 58 5.80 10.00 -19.10
N LEU A 59 6.65 9.63 -18.15
CA LEU A 59 7.82 8.80 -18.40
C LEU A 59 7.41 7.44 -18.98
N VAL A 60 6.44 6.76 -18.35
CA VAL A 60 5.97 5.45 -18.79
C VAL A 60 5.25 5.52 -20.15
N GLU A 61 4.43 6.55 -20.38
CA GLU A 61 3.81 6.79 -21.70
C GLU A 61 4.85 7.01 -22.79
N ASN A 62 5.94 7.75 -22.50
CA ASN A 62 7.07 7.88 -23.42
C ASN A 62 7.73 6.53 -23.70
N GLY A 63 7.91 5.70 -22.66
CA GLY A 63 8.42 4.35 -22.79
C GLY A 63 7.55 3.47 -23.65
N ILE A 64 6.22 3.52 -23.49
CA ILE A 64 5.26 2.79 -24.33
C ILE A 64 5.36 3.23 -25.79
N ARG A 65 5.50 4.53 -26.06
CA ARG A 65 5.66 5.03 -27.44
C ARG A 65 6.95 4.53 -28.09
N ALA A 66 8.04 4.42 -27.33
CA ALA A 66 9.31 3.90 -27.81
C ALA A 66 9.34 2.36 -27.88
N ASN A 67 8.55 1.68 -27.02
CA ASN A 67 8.55 0.24 -26.83
C ASN A 67 7.11 -0.31 -26.76
N PRO A 68 6.33 -0.27 -27.87
CA PRO A 68 4.91 -0.63 -27.84
C PRO A 68 4.66 -2.11 -27.51
N ASP A 69 5.65 -2.98 -27.75
CA ASP A 69 5.54 -4.42 -27.45
C ASP A 69 6.01 -4.77 -26.02
N ALA A 70 6.39 -3.78 -25.20
CA ALA A 70 6.79 -3.99 -23.82
C ALA A 70 5.56 -3.96 -22.89
N TRP A 71 4.84 -5.08 -22.79
CA TRP A 71 3.62 -5.20 -21.98
C TRP A 71 3.78 -4.72 -20.52
N ARG A 72 4.98 -4.85 -19.94
CA ARG A 72 5.28 -4.39 -18.56
C ARG A 72 5.06 -2.89 -18.38
N LEU A 73 5.34 -2.08 -19.39
CA LEU A 73 5.11 -0.64 -19.30
C LEU A 73 3.62 -0.30 -19.21
N TYR A 74 2.76 -1.09 -19.84
CA TYR A 74 1.31 -0.95 -19.70
C TYR A 74 0.82 -1.41 -18.32
N TYR A 75 1.44 -2.44 -17.75
CA TYR A 75 1.19 -2.86 -16.38
C TYR A 75 1.54 -1.74 -15.39
N ASP A 76 2.74 -1.19 -15.51
CA ASP A 76 3.22 -0.09 -14.67
C ASP A 76 2.32 1.15 -14.77
N LEU A 77 1.89 1.50 -16.00
CA LEU A 77 0.95 2.60 -16.22
C LEU A 77 -0.39 2.35 -15.50
N GLY A 78 -0.95 1.14 -15.64
CA GLY A 78 -2.18 0.77 -14.96
C GLY A 78 -2.05 0.79 -13.44
N PHE A 79 -0.90 0.35 -12.93
CA PHE A 79 -0.57 0.35 -11.52
C PHE A 79 -0.56 1.77 -10.94
N ILE A 80 0.10 2.72 -11.62
CA ILE A 80 0.14 4.12 -11.21
C ILE A 80 -1.26 4.74 -11.19
N TYR A 81 -2.07 4.52 -12.23
CA TYR A 81 -3.43 5.02 -12.27
C TYR A 81 -4.28 4.48 -11.11
N TYR A 82 -4.14 3.20 -10.79
CA TYR A 82 -4.89 2.56 -9.71
C TYR A 82 -4.49 3.07 -8.32
N PHE A 83 -3.19 3.03 -7.99
CA PHE A 83 -2.75 3.34 -6.63
C PHE A 83 -2.64 4.84 -6.37
N GLU A 84 -2.05 5.59 -7.29
CA GLU A 84 -1.72 7.00 -7.07
C GLU A 84 -2.81 7.96 -7.54
N LYS A 85 -3.48 7.65 -8.65
CA LYS A 85 -4.51 8.53 -9.23
C LYS A 85 -5.93 8.15 -8.83
N LYS A 86 -6.17 6.92 -8.38
CA LYS A 86 -7.51 6.34 -8.19
C LYS A 86 -8.38 6.46 -9.45
N ASP A 87 -7.74 6.47 -10.62
CA ASP A 87 -8.41 6.54 -11.92
C ASP A 87 -8.55 5.12 -12.46
N TYR A 88 -9.58 4.43 -11.95
CA TYR A 88 -9.81 3.02 -12.26
C TYR A 88 -10.15 2.77 -13.73
N ALA A 89 -10.73 3.75 -14.41
CA ALA A 89 -11.02 3.68 -15.83
C ALA A 89 -9.72 3.66 -16.66
N LYS A 90 -8.79 4.57 -16.38
CA LYS A 90 -7.48 4.57 -17.06
C LYS A 90 -6.61 3.39 -16.67
N ALA A 91 -6.70 2.93 -15.42
CA ALA A 91 -6.02 1.71 -15.00
C ALA A 91 -6.51 0.49 -15.81
N ALA A 92 -7.83 0.32 -15.93
CA ALA A 92 -8.43 -0.76 -16.71
C ALA A 92 -8.04 -0.69 -18.19
N ASP A 93 -8.05 0.50 -18.81
CA ASP A 93 -7.60 0.70 -20.19
C ASP A 93 -6.13 0.29 -20.37
N ALA A 94 -5.24 0.74 -19.47
CA ALA A 94 -3.82 0.40 -19.55
C ALA A 94 -3.60 -1.12 -19.47
N PHE A 95 -4.24 -1.79 -18.50
CA PHE A 95 -4.16 -3.26 -18.40
C PHE A 95 -4.75 -3.96 -19.62
N GLN A 96 -5.87 -3.47 -20.15
CA GLN A 96 -6.48 -4.04 -21.36
C GLN A 96 -5.56 -3.90 -22.57
N ARG A 97 -4.96 -2.72 -22.79
CA ARG A 97 -3.99 -2.51 -23.87
C ARG A 97 -2.78 -3.44 -23.72
N GLY A 98 -2.21 -3.53 -22.52
CA GLY A 98 -1.08 -4.43 -22.25
C GLY A 98 -1.42 -5.91 -22.43
N SER A 99 -2.65 -6.32 -22.11
CA SER A 99 -3.10 -7.71 -22.30
C SER A 99 -3.12 -8.18 -23.76
N ARG A 100 -3.17 -7.24 -24.72
CA ARG A 100 -3.20 -7.54 -26.17
C ARG A 100 -1.80 -7.71 -26.75
N ILE A 101 -0.75 -7.40 -25.98
CA ILE A 101 0.63 -7.50 -26.42
C ILE A 101 1.08 -8.97 -26.35
N ALA A 102 1.81 -9.42 -27.37
CA ALA A 102 2.32 -10.78 -27.42
C ALA A 102 3.24 -11.08 -26.23
N GLY A 103 3.02 -12.22 -25.56
CA GLY A 103 3.79 -12.60 -24.37
C GLY A 103 3.40 -11.84 -23.09
N ALA A 104 2.32 -11.07 -23.10
CA ALA A 104 1.75 -10.47 -21.89
C ALA A 104 1.34 -11.55 -20.88
N HIS A 105 1.51 -11.23 -19.61
CA HIS A 105 1.11 -12.16 -18.56
C HIS A 105 -0.41 -12.29 -18.50
N PRO A 106 -0.97 -13.51 -18.38
CA PRO A 106 -2.43 -13.74 -18.35
C PRO A 106 -3.24 -12.90 -17.34
N PHE A 107 -2.62 -12.40 -16.27
CA PHE A 107 -3.34 -11.63 -15.26
C PHE A 107 -3.78 -10.26 -15.79
N MET A 108 -3.16 -9.71 -16.84
CA MET A 108 -3.48 -8.36 -17.32
C MET A 108 -4.94 -8.24 -17.76
N GLY A 109 -5.44 -9.26 -18.48
CA GLY A 109 -6.85 -9.33 -18.87
C GLY A 109 -7.78 -9.49 -17.66
N ILE A 110 -7.34 -10.25 -16.65
CA ILE A 110 -8.09 -10.44 -15.40
C ILE A 110 -8.20 -9.12 -14.63
N LEU A 111 -7.10 -8.37 -14.50
CA LEU A 111 -7.10 -7.05 -13.85
C LEU A 111 -8.05 -6.08 -14.56
N ALA A 112 -7.96 -6.00 -15.89
CA ALA A 112 -8.86 -5.14 -16.68
C ALA A 112 -10.33 -5.50 -16.48
N ALA A 113 -10.68 -6.79 -16.58
CA ALA A 113 -12.04 -7.27 -16.41
C ALA A 113 -12.57 -7.07 -14.98
N SER A 114 -11.70 -7.27 -13.98
CA SER A 114 -12.06 -7.13 -12.57
C SER A 114 -12.24 -5.67 -12.16
N MET A 115 -11.47 -4.74 -12.73
CA MET A 115 -11.67 -3.29 -12.55
C MET A 115 -12.98 -2.82 -13.19
N ALA A 116 -13.29 -3.29 -14.40
CA ALA A 116 -14.57 -2.98 -15.05
C ALA A 116 -15.78 -3.48 -14.23
N GLN A 117 -15.64 -4.64 -13.59
CA GLN A 117 -16.67 -5.22 -12.71
C GLN A 117 -16.74 -4.58 -11.32
N HIS A 118 -15.92 -3.57 -11.02
CA HIS A 118 -15.85 -2.93 -9.70
C HIS A 118 -15.59 -3.94 -8.57
N ALA A 119 -14.67 -4.88 -8.80
CA ALA A 119 -14.21 -5.75 -7.72
C ALA A 119 -13.68 -4.89 -6.56
N GLY A 120 -14.05 -5.25 -5.33
CA GLY A 120 -13.71 -4.44 -4.15
C GLY A 120 -12.21 -4.14 -4.05
N ASP A 121 -11.89 -2.92 -3.61
CA ASP A 121 -10.53 -2.35 -3.60
C ASP A 121 -9.47 -3.28 -3.01
N MET A 122 -9.84 -4.04 -1.98
CA MET A 122 -8.96 -4.99 -1.30
C MET A 122 -8.57 -6.19 -2.16
N GLN A 123 -9.54 -6.80 -2.85
CA GLN A 123 -9.27 -7.96 -3.72
C GLN A 123 -8.47 -7.52 -4.93
N MET A 124 -8.79 -6.34 -5.49
CA MET A 124 -8.03 -5.74 -6.57
C MET A 124 -6.58 -5.43 -6.16
N ALA A 125 -6.38 -4.82 -4.99
CA ALA A 125 -5.04 -4.57 -4.46
C ALA A 125 -4.27 -5.89 -4.27
N ARG A 126 -4.91 -6.94 -3.75
CA ARG A 126 -4.28 -8.26 -3.60
C ARG A 126 -3.84 -8.83 -4.94
N MET A 127 -4.70 -8.80 -5.97
CA MET A 127 -4.35 -9.27 -7.31
C MET A 127 -3.15 -8.50 -7.89
N LEU A 128 -3.14 -7.17 -7.76
CA LEU A 128 -2.03 -6.34 -8.24
C LEU A 128 -0.72 -6.67 -7.52
N TRP A 129 -0.70 -6.74 -6.20
CA TRP A 129 0.53 -7.03 -5.46
C TRP A 129 1.03 -8.47 -5.66
N THR A 130 0.13 -9.44 -5.83
CA THR A 130 0.50 -10.80 -6.23
C THR A 130 1.12 -10.81 -7.64
N ALA A 131 0.49 -10.12 -8.60
CA ALA A 131 1.04 -10.01 -9.96
C ALA A 131 2.42 -9.35 -9.98
N THR A 132 2.64 -8.28 -9.19
CA THR A 132 3.96 -7.66 -9.01
C THR A 132 4.97 -8.68 -8.47
N LEU A 133 4.61 -9.43 -7.42
CA LEU A 133 5.51 -10.42 -6.81
C LEU A 133 5.87 -11.57 -7.76
N ASP A 134 4.95 -11.99 -8.62
CA ASP A 134 5.17 -13.09 -9.57
C ASP A 134 6.01 -12.65 -10.78
N THR A 135 5.96 -11.36 -11.13
CA THR A 135 6.60 -10.85 -12.37
C THR A 135 7.94 -10.18 -12.15
N THR A 136 8.18 -9.57 -10.99
CA THR A 136 9.40 -8.80 -10.74
C THR A 136 10.54 -9.66 -10.18
N LYS A 137 11.75 -9.37 -10.67
CA LYS A 137 13.01 -9.90 -10.15
C LYS A 137 13.74 -8.92 -9.23
N ASP A 138 13.31 -7.66 -9.22
CA ASP A 138 13.93 -6.63 -8.38
C ASP A 138 13.61 -6.89 -6.91
N LYS A 139 14.65 -7.02 -6.07
CA LYS A 139 14.48 -7.37 -4.66
C LYS A 139 13.66 -6.33 -3.90
N GLN A 140 13.84 -5.04 -4.18
CA GLN A 140 13.17 -3.97 -3.48
C GLN A 140 11.68 -3.92 -3.83
N ILE A 141 11.33 -4.10 -5.11
CA ILE A 141 9.94 -4.19 -5.56
C ILE A 141 9.26 -5.43 -4.97
N ARG A 142 9.95 -6.59 -4.96
CA ARG A 142 9.45 -7.82 -4.32
C ARG A 142 9.17 -7.63 -2.83
N ASP A 143 10.13 -7.06 -2.10
CA ASP A 143 10.00 -6.79 -0.66
C ASP A 143 8.83 -5.83 -0.39
N ASN A 144 8.62 -4.83 -1.25
CA ASN A 144 7.48 -3.92 -1.14
C ASN A 144 6.13 -4.62 -1.36
N ALA A 145 6.02 -5.44 -2.40
CA ALA A 145 4.82 -6.22 -2.67
C ALA A 145 4.46 -7.16 -1.51
N VAL A 146 5.45 -7.82 -0.91
CA VAL A 146 5.24 -8.68 0.28
C VAL A 146 4.71 -7.88 1.47
N LYS A 147 5.23 -6.67 1.71
CA LYS A 147 4.73 -5.79 2.79
C LYS A 147 3.27 -5.42 2.58
N HIS A 148 2.88 -5.05 1.36
CA HIS A 148 1.48 -4.74 1.04
C HIS A 148 0.56 -5.96 1.16
N LEU A 149 0.97 -7.14 0.70
CA LEU A 149 0.20 -8.38 0.85
C LEU A 149 0.00 -8.77 2.33
N ARG A 150 1.03 -8.60 3.16
CA ARG A 150 0.93 -8.79 4.61
C ARG A 150 -0.04 -7.80 5.25
N ALA A 151 0.03 -6.52 4.87
CA ALA A 151 -0.89 -5.52 5.39
C ALA A 151 -2.35 -5.82 5.01
N LEU A 152 -2.61 -6.17 3.74
CA LEU A 152 -3.94 -6.59 3.30
C LEU A 152 -4.45 -7.79 4.10
N LYS A 153 -3.58 -8.79 4.33
CA LYS A 153 -3.96 -9.94 5.15
C LYS A 153 -4.29 -9.54 6.59
N ALA A 154 -3.51 -8.63 7.18
CA ALA A 154 -3.77 -8.15 8.52
C ALA A 154 -5.10 -7.38 8.62
N ASP A 155 -5.41 -6.53 7.64
CA ASP A 155 -6.68 -5.79 7.58
C ASP A 155 -7.88 -6.74 7.47
N GLU A 156 -7.74 -7.82 6.68
CA GLU A 156 -8.75 -8.87 6.55
C GLU A 156 -8.98 -9.60 7.88
N ASP A 157 -7.88 -10.00 8.52
CA ASP A 157 -7.89 -10.73 9.78
C ASP A 157 -8.53 -9.89 10.88
N VAL A 158 -8.16 -8.62 11.03
CA VAL A 158 -8.79 -7.71 11.99
C VAL A 158 -10.30 -7.61 11.75
N THR A 159 -10.72 -7.41 10.51
CA THR A 159 -12.14 -7.34 10.15
C THR A 159 -12.89 -8.61 10.56
N ILE A 160 -12.31 -9.78 10.29
CA ILE A 160 -12.89 -11.09 10.66
C ILE A 160 -12.95 -11.25 12.18
N LEU A 161 -11.87 -10.91 12.89
CA LEU A 161 -11.77 -11.03 14.34
C LEU A 161 -12.76 -10.11 15.06
N GLU A 162 -12.93 -8.88 14.60
CA GLU A 162 -13.93 -7.96 15.15
C GLU A 162 -15.37 -8.43 14.89
N ASN A 163 -15.64 -9.04 13.73
CA ASN A 163 -16.93 -9.71 13.48
C ASN A 163 -17.18 -10.85 14.48
N ILE A 164 -16.14 -11.63 14.80
CA ILE A 164 -16.20 -12.69 15.80
C ILE A 164 -16.48 -12.11 17.20
N ALA A 165 -15.81 -11.03 17.59
CA ALA A 165 -16.07 -10.37 18.86
C ALA A 165 -17.48 -9.79 18.94
N ARG A 166 -17.99 -9.19 17.84
CA ARG A 166 -19.38 -8.72 17.75
C ARG A 166 -20.37 -9.87 17.93
N GLU A 167 -20.13 -11.02 17.32
CA GLU A 167 -20.97 -12.20 17.48
C GLU A 167 -20.93 -12.73 18.92
N TYR A 168 -19.76 -12.75 19.57
CA TYR A 168 -19.65 -13.09 20.99
C TYR A 168 -20.46 -12.13 21.88
N HIS A 169 -20.34 -10.83 21.63
CA HIS A 169 -21.07 -9.80 22.36
C HIS A 169 -22.58 -9.97 22.20
N ARG A 170 -23.05 -10.22 20.97
CA ARG A 170 -24.48 -10.48 20.67
C ARG A 170 -25.03 -11.69 21.43
N ARG A 171 -24.23 -12.73 21.66
CA ARG A 171 -24.64 -13.95 22.38
C ARG A 171 -24.62 -13.82 23.89
N THR A 172 -23.71 -13.02 24.45
CA THR A 172 -23.39 -13.02 25.88
C THR A 172 -23.70 -11.69 26.59
N GLY A 173 -23.99 -10.64 25.83
CA GLY A 173 -24.20 -9.28 26.34
C GLY A 173 -22.93 -8.52 26.73
N HIS A 174 -21.74 -9.14 26.63
CA HIS A 174 -20.46 -8.53 27.04
C HIS A 174 -19.36 -8.82 26.01
N TRP A 175 -18.38 -7.93 25.88
CA TRP A 175 -17.23 -8.15 24.99
C TRP A 175 -16.35 -9.28 25.51
N PRO A 176 -15.68 -10.03 24.62
CA PRO A 176 -14.69 -11.01 25.05
C PRO A 176 -13.50 -10.29 25.70
N ASN A 177 -13.04 -10.79 26.84
CA ASN A 177 -11.87 -10.24 27.54
C ASN A 177 -10.58 -11.04 27.31
N SER A 178 -10.66 -12.16 26.59
CA SER A 178 -9.53 -13.02 26.29
C SER A 178 -9.82 -13.94 25.09
N PHE A 179 -8.76 -14.36 24.40
CA PHE A 179 -8.87 -15.39 23.35
C PHE A 179 -9.47 -16.69 23.86
N ARG A 180 -9.21 -17.06 25.12
CA ARG A 180 -9.73 -18.28 25.73
C ARG A 180 -11.27 -18.31 25.74
N GLN A 181 -11.94 -17.17 25.94
CA GLN A 181 -13.41 -17.09 25.87
C GLN A 181 -13.92 -17.36 24.46
N LEU A 182 -13.29 -16.76 23.45
CA LEU A 182 -13.65 -16.96 22.04
C LEU A 182 -13.41 -18.42 21.59
N ILE A 183 -12.34 -19.05 22.08
CA ILE A 183 -12.02 -20.46 21.81
C ILE A 183 -13.04 -21.39 22.47
N PHE A 184 -13.37 -21.18 23.75
CA PHE A 184 -14.39 -22.00 24.43
C PHE A 184 -15.78 -21.84 23.83
N ALA A 185 -16.10 -20.65 23.33
CA ALA A 185 -17.33 -20.39 22.57
C ALA A 185 -17.32 -21.01 21.15
N ARG A 186 -16.24 -21.70 20.76
CA ARG A 186 -16.01 -22.27 19.42
C ARG A 186 -16.10 -21.25 18.28
N LEU A 187 -15.81 -19.98 18.58
CA LEU A 187 -15.74 -18.92 17.57
C LEU A 187 -14.33 -18.76 16.99
N LEU A 188 -13.30 -19.20 17.72
CA LEU A 188 -11.92 -19.27 17.24
C LEU A 188 -11.32 -20.67 17.42
N PRO A 189 -10.52 -21.15 16.46
CA PRO A 189 -9.81 -22.43 16.60
C PRO A 189 -8.57 -22.33 17.51
N GLY A 190 -8.05 -21.13 17.74
CA GLY A 190 -6.85 -20.88 18.52
C GLY A 190 -6.55 -19.38 18.63
N VAL A 191 -5.40 -19.04 19.21
CA VAL A 191 -4.92 -17.65 19.24
C VAL A 191 -4.51 -17.24 17.81
N PRO A 192 -5.13 -16.20 17.22
CA PRO A 192 -4.77 -15.73 15.89
C PRO A 192 -3.45 -14.96 15.93
N PHE A 193 -2.64 -15.16 14.90
CA PHE A 193 -1.37 -14.46 14.70
C PHE A 193 -1.46 -13.62 13.43
N ASP A 194 -0.84 -12.45 13.47
CA ASP A 194 -0.70 -11.56 12.33
C ASP A 194 0.27 -12.15 11.27
N PRO A 195 0.32 -11.55 10.07
CA PRO A 195 1.15 -12.05 8.97
C PRO A 195 2.67 -11.96 9.18
N VAL A 196 3.12 -11.38 10.31
CA VAL A 196 4.53 -11.37 10.74
C VAL A 196 4.77 -12.29 11.95
N GLY A 197 3.76 -13.06 12.37
CA GLY A 197 3.86 -14.09 13.39
C GLY A 197 3.72 -13.57 14.82
N LYS A 198 3.15 -12.39 15.05
CA LYS A 198 2.83 -11.88 16.39
C LYS A 198 1.36 -12.11 16.70
N PRO A 199 0.99 -12.46 17.94
CA PRO A 199 -0.43 -12.60 18.29
C PRO A 199 -1.11 -11.23 18.23
N TYR A 200 -2.35 -11.20 17.72
CA TYR A 200 -3.18 -9.99 17.80
C TYR A 200 -3.45 -9.62 19.26
N LYS A 201 -3.74 -8.34 19.50
CA LYS A 201 -4.19 -7.83 20.80
C LYS A 201 -5.70 -7.67 20.79
N LEU A 202 -6.38 -8.32 21.73
CA LEU A 202 -7.81 -8.10 21.96
C LEU A 202 -7.98 -6.96 22.97
N MET A 203 -8.75 -5.96 22.59
CA MET A 203 -9.07 -4.79 23.41
C MET A 203 -10.39 -5.01 24.16
N SER A 204 -10.60 -4.26 25.25
CA SER A 204 -11.79 -4.41 26.12
C SER A 204 -13.10 -4.00 25.45
N ASP A 205 -13.03 -3.25 24.35
CA ASP A 205 -14.15 -2.81 23.51
C ASP A 205 -14.43 -3.76 22.33
N GLY A 206 -13.76 -4.92 22.28
CA GLY A 206 -13.91 -5.91 21.23
C GLY A 206 -13.13 -5.62 19.94
N ARG A 207 -12.33 -4.53 19.90
CA ARG A 207 -11.41 -4.28 18.80
C ARG A 207 -10.21 -5.21 18.84
N PHE A 208 -9.59 -5.40 17.67
CA PHE A 208 -8.33 -6.12 17.54
C PHE A 208 -7.24 -5.21 17.01
N GLU A 209 -6.09 -5.22 17.67
CA GLU A 209 -4.93 -4.44 17.24
C GLU A 209 -3.76 -5.35 16.86
N VAL A 210 -2.96 -4.94 15.87
CA VAL A 210 -1.69 -5.60 15.58
C VAL A 210 -0.68 -5.34 16.69
N ALA A 211 0.24 -6.28 16.91
CA ALA A 211 1.21 -6.14 18.00
C ALA A 211 2.24 -5.05 17.73
N ASP A 212 2.73 -4.97 16.48
CA ASP A 212 3.74 -4.03 16.01
C ASP A 212 3.32 -3.41 14.66
N PRO A 213 2.63 -2.24 14.68
CA PRO A 213 2.25 -1.55 13.45
C PRO A 213 3.43 -1.19 12.54
N LYS A 214 4.65 -1.03 13.07
CA LYS A 214 5.83 -0.68 12.25
C LYS A 214 6.27 -1.83 11.36
N ALA A 215 6.02 -3.08 11.77
CA ALA A 215 6.28 -4.27 10.98
C ALA A 215 5.26 -4.47 9.84
N LEU A 216 4.14 -3.75 9.88
CA LEU A 216 3.03 -3.82 8.93
C LEU A 216 2.67 -2.40 8.43
N PRO A 217 3.55 -1.73 7.69
CA PRO A 217 3.49 -0.27 7.48
C PRO A 217 2.31 0.23 6.63
N PHE A 218 1.53 -0.66 6.02
CA PHE A 218 0.43 -0.32 5.11
C PHE A 218 -0.96 -0.72 5.62
N ILE A 219 -1.07 -1.14 6.88
CA ILE A 219 -2.37 -1.52 7.47
C ILE A 219 -3.26 -0.29 7.62
N SER A 220 -4.55 -0.51 7.48
CA SER A 220 -5.59 0.47 7.75
C SER A 220 -6.45 0.08 8.97
N GLN A 221 -6.44 -1.20 9.34
CA GLN A 221 -7.18 -1.75 10.47
C GLN A 221 -6.24 -2.21 11.58
N GLY A 222 -6.77 -2.30 12.79
CA GLY A 222 -6.05 -2.77 13.97
C GLY A 222 -4.86 -1.91 14.37
N LEU A 223 -4.92 -0.61 14.04
CA LEU A 223 -4.03 0.39 14.61
C LEU A 223 -4.44 0.68 16.06
N PRO A 224 -3.46 0.88 16.97
CA PRO A 224 -3.74 1.44 18.28
C PRO A 224 -4.46 2.78 18.16
N LEU A 225 -5.47 3.00 19.01
CA LEU A 225 -6.00 4.36 19.16
C LEU A 225 -4.88 5.26 19.65
N LEU A 226 -4.71 6.42 19.01
CA LEU A 226 -3.85 7.46 19.53
C LEU A 226 -4.34 7.78 20.94
N THR A 227 -3.54 7.46 21.95
CA THR A 227 -3.75 7.97 23.29
C THR A 227 -3.59 9.48 23.19
N ILE A 228 -4.70 10.22 23.10
CA ILE A 228 -4.65 11.65 23.38
C ILE A 228 -4.27 11.71 24.85
N ASP A 229 -3.00 12.03 25.11
CA ASP A 229 -2.55 12.35 26.44
C ASP A 229 -3.35 13.58 26.89
N ARG A 230 -4.41 13.36 27.68
CA ARG A 230 -5.17 14.44 28.34
C ARG A 230 -4.28 15.00 29.45
N GLY A 231 -3.26 15.73 29.04
CA GLY A 231 -2.17 16.13 29.91
C GLY A 231 -1.44 17.36 29.39
N THR A 232 -2.16 18.32 28.82
CA THR A 232 -1.71 19.71 28.71
C THR A 232 -2.94 20.59 28.50
N GLU A 233 -3.65 20.87 29.59
CA GLU A 233 -4.40 22.13 29.68
C GLU A 233 -3.38 23.27 29.57
N TYR A 234 -3.20 23.80 28.36
CA TYR A 234 -2.68 25.15 28.23
C TYR A 234 -3.77 26.10 28.72
N SER A 235 -3.68 26.43 30.00
CA SER A 235 -4.30 27.61 30.58
C SER A 235 -3.88 28.82 29.75
N LEU A 236 -4.75 29.24 28.84
CA LEU A 236 -4.68 30.58 28.26
C LEU A 236 -5.15 31.53 29.36
N SER A 237 -4.21 31.91 30.21
CA SER A 237 -4.29 33.15 30.96
C SER A 237 -4.45 34.29 29.96
N ASP A 238 -5.64 34.89 29.97
CA ASP A 238 -5.93 36.20 29.40
C ASP A 238 -4.87 37.23 29.83
N PRO A 239 -4.40 38.07 28.90
CA PRO A 239 -4.23 39.45 29.29
C PRO A 239 -4.72 40.44 28.23
N ALA A 240 -5.35 41.49 28.78
CA ALA A 240 -5.44 42.85 28.27
C ALA A 240 -6.61 43.20 27.34
N GLN A 241 -7.71 43.60 28.00
CA GLN A 241 -8.23 44.94 27.75
C GLN A 241 -7.16 45.98 28.15
N SER A 242 -6.71 46.82 27.22
CA SER A 242 -6.48 48.26 27.43
C SER A 242 -6.03 48.97 26.16
N GLN A 243 -6.86 49.91 25.70
CA GLN A 243 -6.49 51.23 25.15
C GLN A 243 -5.58 51.29 23.91
N ASN A 244 -6.16 51.51 22.73
CA ASN A 244 -6.39 52.84 22.13
C ASN A 244 -7.15 52.72 20.80
#